data_AF-A0A1N6TQD9-F1
#
_entry.id   AF-A0A1N6TQD9-F1
#
_cell.length_a   1.000
_cell.length_b   1.000
_cell.length_c   1.000
_cell.angle_alpha   90.00
_cell.angle_beta   90.00
_cell.angle_gamma   90.00
#
_symmetry.space_group_name_H-M   'P 1'
#
loop_
_entity.id
_entity.type
_entity.pdbx_description
1 polymer ?
#
loop_
_entity_poly.entity_id
_entity_poly.type
_entity_poly.pdbx_seq_one_letter_code
_entity_poly.pdbx_strand_id
1 'polypeptide(L)'
;MKKVFPVTPFPLLGEIVHECAIRSGLVSSNADEDSKLYADLKALKDDRKRPALRPAALPLEILVELESRLAKYTNSAMYANLTFSQIRRALEHYALTIGDADVTLLTREEVVEQILWPTMFSAAAASCLHPLDTIFHVTDLKSLLEDKAPFARFLKGLCVRGAADHRLIWSFRAERHEIDSENCEQTLREWLNGAYVPSLESCNDILEALGMSHDAGARQWVLVARLLAKTSLEHRKHILNRVMYEPTAPVTEQFHEIRKAVGWHAGTKLNIGADRPFGKIREALYRPDVPRDPFLIEEMLERQRVTWEPIADQTRHTLEWLWGRYLVLNARHGEAFERYQSAYKWGFGRDRDVVRYVVNEVAALAGKMGNWRAAEKYLDIASMYGQPDWDGNRELISDFFDRQFLPELHFFVGPPRPPLHGAATVGCPPPAAAEP
;
A
#
# COMPACT_ATOMS: atom_id res chain seq x y z
N MET A 1 2.99 25.92 7.14
CA MET A 1 3.14 24.83 6.15
C MET A 1 2.42 23.58 6.66
N LYS A 2 1.46 23.01 5.93
CA LYS A 2 0.91 21.68 6.25
C LYS A 2 2.06 20.67 6.17
N LYS A 3 2.24 19.85 7.20
CA LYS A 3 3.21 18.73 7.16
C LYS A 3 2.77 17.77 6.04
N VAL A 4 3.53 17.74 4.94
CA VAL A 4 3.36 16.75 3.87
C VAL A 4 4.09 15.50 4.32
N PHE A 5 3.36 14.41 4.51
CA PHE A 5 3.93 13.10 4.82
C PHE A 5 4.15 12.34 3.51
N PRO A 6 5.20 11.51 3.40
CA PRO A 6 5.43 10.72 2.20
C PRO A 6 4.27 9.73 1.99
N VAL A 7 3.74 9.69 0.77
CA VAL A 7 2.72 8.70 0.38
C VAL A 7 3.44 7.39 0.08
N THR A 8 3.09 6.33 0.82
CA THR A 8 3.65 5.00 0.60
C THR A 8 3.23 4.47 -0.78
N PRO A 9 4.12 3.74 -1.48
CA PRO A 9 3.80 3.16 -2.79
C PRO A 9 2.71 2.09 -2.69
N PHE A 10 2.62 1.41 -1.54
CA PHE A 10 1.61 0.41 -1.22
C PHE A 10 0.50 1.00 -0.33
N PRO A 11 -0.78 0.64 -0.55
CA PRO A 11 -1.83 0.88 0.42
C PRO A 11 -1.53 0.26 1.79
N LEU A 12 -1.78 1.00 2.87
CA LEU A 12 -1.69 0.42 4.21
C LEU A 12 -2.85 -0.55 4.47
N LEU A 13 -2.69 -1.56 5.32
CA LEU A 13 -3.80 -2.44 5.72
C LEU A 13 -4.99 -1.64 6.26
N GLY A 14 -4.73 -0.60 7.05
CA GLY A 14 -5.76 0.32 7.54
C GLY A 14 -6.53 1.00 6.42
N GLU A 15 -5.85 1.41 5.33
CA GLU A 15 -6.50 1.99 4.15
C GLU A 15 -7.37 0.94 3.43
N ILE A 16 -6.86 -0.28 3.25
CA ILE A 16 -7.59 -1.38 2.60
C ILE A 16 -8.86 -1.71 3.40
N VAL A 17 -8.72 -1.92 4.71
CA VAL A 17 -9.82 -2.29 5.62
C VAL A 17 -10.86 -1.17 5.71
N HIS A 18 -10.42 0.08 5.84
CA HIS A 18 -11.31 1.23 5.83
C HIS A 18 -12.12 1.30 4.53
N GLU A 19 -11.46 1.22 3.37
CA GLU A 19 -12.15 1.27 2.08
C GLU A 19 -13.15 0.11 1.93
N CYS A 20 -12.80 -1.11 2.32
CA CYS A 20 -13.72 -2.25 2.30
C CYS A 20 -14.91 -2.07 3.26
N ALA A 21 -14.68 -1.59 4.48
CA ALA A 21 -15.72 -1.36 5.49
C ALA A 21 -16.74 -0.29 5.05
N ILE A 22 -16.26 0.83 4.51
CA ILE A 22 -17.13 1.92 4.02
C ILE A 22 -17.84 1.51 2.73
N ARG A 23 -17.14 0.90 1.76
CA ARG A 23 -17.76 0.50 0.48
C ARG A 23 -18.80 -0.59 0.66
N SER A 24 -18.58 -1.54 1.57
CA SER A 24 -19.58 -2.55 1.95
C SER A 24 -20.76 -1.96 2.71
N GLY A 25 -20.62 -0.77 3.31
CA GLY A 25 -21.65 -0.17 4.15
C GLY A 25 -21.83 -0.82 5.51
N LEU A 26 -20.91 -1.72 5.91
CA LEU A 26 -20.83 -2.23 7.30
C LEU A 26 -20.48 -1.11 8.29
N VAL A 27 -19.82 -0.06 7.78
CA VAL A 27 -19.60 1.20 8.50
C VAL A 27 -20.13 2.33 7.62
N SER A 28 -20.99 3.17 8.19
CA SER A 28 -21.60 4.30 7.49
C SER A 28 -20.88 5.58 7.82
N SER A 29 -20.35 6.29 6.81
CA SER A 29 -19.65 7.55 7.04
C SER A 29 -20.51 8.64 7.70
N ASN A 30 -21.84 8.53 7.65
CA ASN A 30 -22.75 9.55 8.18
C ASN A 30 -23.40 9.11 9.50
N ALA A 31 -23.72 7.81 9.64
CA ALA A 31 -24.39 7.31 10.85
C ALA A 31 -23.39 6.88 11.94
N ASP A 32 -22.15 6.58 11.56
CA ASP A 32 -21.10 6.15 12.48
C ASP A 32 -20.08 7.28 12.76
N GLU A 33 -20.33 8.56 12.40
CA GLU A 33 -19.35 9.66 12.58
C GLU A 33 -18.83 9.76 14.02
N ASP A 34 -19.71 9.57 14.99
CA ASP A 34 -19.39 9.60 16.42
C ASP A 34 -19.07 8.21 17.00
N SER A 35 -19.08 7.16 16.17
CA SER A 35 -18.76 5.82 16.64
C SER A 35 -17.25 5.65 16.85
N LYS A 36 -16.89 4.91 17.89
CA LYS A 36 -15.49 4.54 18.15
C LYS A 36 -14.87 3.81 16.96
N LEU A 37 -15.60 2.88 16.32
CA LEU A 37 -15.09 2.10 15.19
C LEU A 37 -14.73 2.97 13.99
N TYR A 38 -15.57 3.95 13.62
CA TYR A 38 -15.29 4.86 12.53
C TYR A 38 -14.11 5.78 12.84
N ALA A 39 -14.04 6.30 14.07
CA ALA A 39 -12.90 7.09 14.53
C ALA A 39 -11.59 6.28 14.47
N ASP A 40 -11.61 5.03 14.92
CA ASP A 40 -10.46 4.11 14.87
C ASP A 40 -10.05 3.79 13.42
N LEU A 41 -11.01 3.49 12.54
CA LEU A 41 -10.75 3.25 11.11
C LEU A 41 -10.18 4.48 10.41
N LYS A 42 -10.71 5.67 10.72
CA LYS A 42 -10.21 6.95 10.18
C LYS A 42 -8.80 7.23 10.69
N ALA A 43 -8.54 7.01 11.97
CA ALA A 43 -7.22 7.17 12.56
C ALA A 43 -6.19 6.21 11.92
N LEU A 44 -6.57 4.97 11.63
CA LEU A 44 -5.72 4.00 10.93
C LEU A 44 -5.47 4.35 9.47
N LYS A 45 -6.50 4.85 8.76
CA LYS A 45 -6.35 5.38 7.40
C LYS A 45 -5.41 6.59 7.40
N ASP A 46 -5.49 7.43 8.44
CA ASP A 46 -4.67 8.62 8.64
C ASP A 46 -3.29 8.33 9.28
N ASP A 47 -2.98 7.07 9.58
CA ASP A 47 -1.67 6.65 10.10
C ASP A 47 -0.54 6.77 9.06
N ARG A 48 -0.83 7.43 7.92
CA ARG A 48 0.14 8.13 7.03
C ARG A 48 1.17 8.99 7.79
N LYS A 49 0.93 9.31 9.06
CA LYS A 49 1.87 9.98 9.97
C LYS A 49 3.06 9.08 10.37
N ARG A 50 2.94 7.76 10.19
CA ARG A 50 4.00 6.76 10.35
C ARG A 50 4.33 6.17 8.98
N PRO A 51 5.47 6.52 8.38
CA PRO A 51 6.10 5.84 7.24
C PRO A 51 6.46 4.36 7.49
N ALA A 52 5.62 3.63 8.22
CA ALA A 52 5.71 2.21 8.43
C ALA A 52 5.19 1.51 7.17
N LEU A 53 6.10 0.82 6.50
CA LEU A 53 5.92 0.24 5.17
C LEU A 53 5.48 -1.20 5.17
N ARG A 54 5.73 -1.85 6.30
CA ARG A 54 4.83 -2.89 6.71
C ARG A 54 3.63 -2.17 7.30
N PRO A 55 2.43 -2.48 6.84
CA PRO A 55 1.23 -2.10 7.56
C PRO A 55 1.43 -2.49 9.02
N ALA A 56 1.21 -1.55 9.95
CA ALA A 56 1.10 -1.92 11.35
C ALA A 56 0.14 -3.11 11.44
N ALA A 57 0.45 -4.08 12.31
CA ALA A 57 -0.46 -5.17 12.59
C ALA A 57 -1.84 -4.56 12.81
N LEU A 58 -2.80 -4.90 11.94
CA LEU A 58 -4.12 -4.34 12.00
C LEU A 58 -4.69 -4.68 13.39
N PRO A 59 -5.15 -3.70 14.19
CA PRO A 59 -5.70 -3.99 15.50
C PRO A 59 -6.79 -5.07 15.38
N LEU A 60 -6.59 -6.19 16.08
CA LEU A 60 -7.46 -7.36 15.98
C LEU A 60 -8.90 -6.98 16.34
N GLU A 61 -9.06 -6.02 17.26
CA GLU A 61 -10.32 -5.49 17.75
C GLU A 61 -11.18 -4.93 16.62
N ILE A 62 -10.58 -4.27 15.62
CA ILE A 62 -11.31 -3.69 14.49
C ILE A 62 -11.84 -4.79 13.56
N LEU A 63 -11.03 -5.81 13.27
CA LEU A 63 -11.50 -6.94 12.49
C LEU A 63 -12.59 -7.73 13.21
N VAL A 64 -12.47 -7.90 14.53
CA VAL A 64 -13.48 -8.58 15.35
C VAL A 64 -14.80 -7.80 15.34
N GLU A 65 -14.75 -6.48 15.48
CA GLU A 65 -15.96 -5.66 15.44
C GLU A 65 -16.61 -5.67 14.04
N LEU A 66 -15.81 -5.59 12.96
CA LEU A 66 -16.34 -5.71 11.60
C LEU A 66 -16.92 -7.11 11.31
N GLU A 67 -16.32 -8.18 11.84
CA GLU A 67 -16.86 -9.54 11.78
C GLU A 67 -18.20 -9.63 12.52
N SER A 68 -18.31 -9.04 13.71
CA SER A 68 -19.54 -8.96 14.49
C SER A 68 -20.65 -8.21 13.74
N ARG A 69 -20.33 -7.08 13.09
CA ARG A 69 -21.28 -6.34 12.24
C ARG A 69 -21.72 -7.17 11.04
N LEU A 70 -20.80 -7.89 10.39
CA LEU A 70 -21.15 -8.80 9.30
C LEU A 70 -22.05 -9.93 9.79
N ALA A 71 -21.75 -10.54 10.94
CA ALA A 71 -22.54 -11.63 11.53
C ALA A 71 -23.96 -11.19 11.87
N LYS A 72 -24.13 -9.99 12.45
CA LYS A 72 -25.44 -9.37 12.69
C LYS A 72 -26.18 -9.14 11.38
N TYR A 73 -25.48 -8.64 10.36
CA TYR A 73 -26.09 -8.37 9.07
C TYR A 73 -26.52 -9.65 8.33
N THR A 74 -25.68 -10.69 8.29
CA THR A 74 -25.98 -11.96 7.60
C THR A 74 -26.87 -12.90 8.42
N ASN A 75 -27.16 -12.56 9.68
CA ASN A 75 -27.76 -13.46 10.67
C ASN A 75 -26.99 -14.78 10.83
N SER A 76 -25.67 -14.76 10.62
CA SER A 76 -24.83 -15.96 10.70
C SER A 76 -23.40 -15.64 11.09
N ALA A 77 -23.02 -16.05 12.31
CA ALA A 77 -21.64 -16.01 12.78
C ALA A 77 -20.73 -16.91 11.94
N MET A 78 -21.22 -18.06 11.49
CA MET A 78 -20.45 -19.00 10.66
C MET A 78 -20.00 -18.36 9.34
N TYR A 79 -20.93 -17.71 8.63
CA TYR A 79 -20.60 -17.12 7.32
C TYR A 79 -19.76 -15.84 7.44
N ALA A 80 -19.98 -15.06 8.50
CA ALA A 80 -19.11 -13.94 8.81
C ALA A 80 -17.68 -14.40 9.11
N ASN A 81 -17.52 -15.46 9.91
CA ASN A 81 -16.23 -16.04 10.21
C ASN A 81 -15.52 -16.57 8.96
N LEU A 82 -16.25 -17.29 8.09
CA LEU A 82 -15.72 -17.80 6.82
C LEU A 82 -15.15 -16.66 5.95
N THR A 83 -15.91 -15.58 5.78
CA THR A 83 -15.45 -14.39 5.03
C THR A 83 -14.25 -13.72 5.69
N PHE A 84 -14.30 -13.48 7.01
CA PHE A 84 -13.20 -12.82 7.71
C PHE A 84 -11.94 -13.68 7.83
N SER A 85 -12.05 -15.00 7.84
CA SER A 85 -10.91 -15.91 7.75
C SER A 85 -10.15 -15.73 6.44
N GLN A 86 -10.87 -15.63 5.31
CA GLN A 86 -10.24 -15.37 4.00
C GLN A 86 -9.64 -13.97 3.93
N ILE A 87 -10.35 -12.96 4.46
CA ILE A 87 -9.84 -11.57 4.52
C ILE A 87 -8.55 -11.51 5.34
N ARG A 88 -8.51 -12.10 6.55
CA ARG A 88 -7.31 -12.12 7.40
C ARG A 88 -6.12 -12.72 6.67
N ARG A 89 -6.30 -13.90 6.07
CA ARG A 89 -5.25 -14.58 5.28
C ARG A 89 -4.77 -13.73 4.12
N ALA A 90 -5.68 -13.09 3.39
CA ALA A 90 -5.32 -12.20 2.28
C ALA A 90 -4.52 -10.97 2.75
N LEU A 91 -4.91 -10.36 3.87
CA LEU A 91 -4.21 -9.20 4.45
C LEU A 91 -2.82 -9.58 4.98
N GLU A 92 -2.69 -10.73 5.65
CA GLU A 92 -1.40 -11.27 6.10
C GLU A 92 -0.48 -11.58 4.91
N HIS A 93 -1.01 -12.25 3.88
CA HIS A 93 -0.27 -12.58 2.67
C HIS A 93 0.18 -11.33 1.90
N TYR A 94 -0.69 -10.32 1.82
CA TYR A 94 -0.37 -9.01 1.27
C TYR A 94 0.79 -8.37 2.04
N ALA A 95 0.69 -8.28 3.37
CA ALA A 95 1.69 -7.65 4.21
C ALA A 95 3.06 -8.35 4.16
N LEU A 96 3.07 -9.68 4.03
CA LEU A 96 4.29 -10.46 3.82
C LEU A 96 4.92 -10.16 2.45
N THR A 97 4.11 -10.14 1.39
CA THR A 97 4.63 -10.02 0.03
C THR A 97 5.18 -8.62 -0.27
N ILE A 98 4.50 -7.57 0.19
CA ILE A 98 4.97 -6.19 -0.06
C ILE A 98 6.22 -5.84 0.75
N GLY A 99 6.44 -6.50 1.89
CA GLY A 99 7.59 -6.27 2.76
C GLY A 99 8.94 -6.52 2.06
N ASP A 100 8.96 -7.40 1.06
CA ASP A 100 10.16 -7.76 0.30
C ASP A 100 10.23 -7.13 -1.11
N ALA A 101 9.31 -6.23 -1.45
CA ALA A 101 9.20 -5.68 -2.79
C ALA A 101 9.94 -4.35 -2.98
N ASP A 102 10.87 -4.30 -3.96
CA ASP A 102 11.46 -3.03 -4.45
C ASP A 102 10.51 -2.39 -5.47
N VAL A 103 10.02 -1.18 -5.17
CA VAL A 103 9.12 -0.41 -6.04
C VAL A 103 9.63 1.03 -6.20
N THR A 104 10.94 1.23 -6.07
CA THR A 104 11.60 2.53 -6.14
C THR A 104 11.23 3.31 -7.41
N LEU A 105 11.03 2.61 -8.52
CA LEU A 105 10.74 3.22 -9.83
C LEU A 105 9.27 3.51 -10.08
N LEU A 106 8.39 3.03 -9.19
CA LEU A 106 6.98 2.97 -9.46
C LEU A 106 6.22 4.03 -8.66
N THR A 107 5.19 4.58 -9.30
CA THR A 107 4.16 5.36 -8.63
C THR A 107 3.21 4.45 -7.88
N ARG A 108 2.51 5.01 -6.89
CA ARG A 108 1.45 4.28 -6.19
C ARG A 108 0.35 3.79 -7.14
N GLU A 109 0.00 4.60 -8.13
CA GLU A 109 -1.01 4.23 -9.13
C GLU A 109 -0.55 3.01 -9.95
N GLU A 110 0.69 3.00 -10.45
CA GLU A 110 1.24 1.82 -11.14
C GLU A 110 1.26 0.58 -10.24
N VAL A 111 1.63 0.73 -8.97
CA VAL A 111 1.61 -0.36 -8.00
C VAL A 111 0.19 -0.89 -7.78
N VAL A 112 -0.79 -0.01 -7.58
CA VAL A 112 -2.17 -0.42 -7.31
C VAL A 112 -2.82 -1.03 -8.55
N GLU A 113 -2.78 -0.31 -9.66
CA GLU A 113 -3.54 -0.62 -10.87
C GLU A 113 -2.87 -1.73 -11.70
N GLN A 114 -1.54 -1.69 -11.86
CA GLN A 114 -0.84 -2.62 -12.75
C GLN A 114 -0.27 -3.84 -12.03
N ILE A 115 -0.15 -3.82 -10.69
CA ILE A 115 0.43 -4.92 -9.92
C ILE A 115 -0.59 -5.53 -8.95
N LEU A 116 -1.12 -4.74 -8.00
CA LEU A 116 -1.95 -5.28 -6.92
C LEU A 116 -3.32 -5.80 -7.40
N TRP A 117 -4.01 -5.07 -8.28
CA TRP A 117 -5.29 -5.52 -8.84
C TRP A 117 -5.18 -6.83 -9.63
N PRO A 118 -4.24 -6.97 -10.59
CA PRO A 118 -4.04 -8.23 -11.32
C PRO A 118 -3.60 -9.41 -10.45
N THR A 119 -3.07 -9.14 -9.25
CA THR A 119 -2.50 -10.18 -8.37
C THR A 119 -3.25 -10.30 -7.05
N MET A 120 -2.80 -9.59 -6.03
CA MET A 120 -3.24 -9.73 -4.64
C MET A 120 -4.72 -9.44 -4.44
N PHE A 121 -5.24 -8.34 -4.98
CA PHE A 121 -6.63 -7.95 -4.75
C PHE A 121 -7.62 -8.85 -5.49
N SER A 122 -7.31 -9.23 -6.74
CA SER A 122 -8.16 -10.19 -7.46
C SER A 122 -8.11 -11.59 -6.85
N ALA A 123 -6.95 -12.06 -6.38
CA ALA A 123 -6.84 -13.33 -5.66
C ALA A 123 -7.63 -13.32 -4.34
N ALA A 124 -7.51 -12.24 -3.55
CA ALA A 124 -8.27 -12.08 -2.32
C ALA A 124 -9.78 -12.08 -2.58
N ALA A 125 -10.25 -11.32 -3.57
CA ALA A 125 -11.65 -11.29 -3.96
C ALA A 125 -12.14 -12.67 -4.44
N ALA A 126 -11.39 -13.35 -5.30
CA ALA A 126 -11.73 -14.69 -5.77
C ALA A 126 -11.81 -15.71 -4.62
N SER A 127 -10.89 -15.65 -3.65
CA SER A 127 -10.91 -16.53 -2.48
C SER A 127 -12.14 -16.32 -1.58
N CYS A 128 -12.70 -15.11 -1.57
CA CYS A 128 -13.94 -14.80 -0.87
C CYS A 128 -15.18 -15.22 -1.67
N LEU A 129 -15.13 -15.09 -3.01
CA LEU A 129 -16.27 -15.37 -3.89
C LEU A 129 -16.48 -16.87 -4.15
N HIS A 130 -15.40 -17.65 -4.29
CA HIS A 130 -15.50 -19.06 -4.65
C HIS A 130 -16.31 -19.92 -3.65
N PRO A 131 -16.12 -19.79 -2.32
CA PRO A 131 -16.97 -20.47 -1.35
C PRO A 131 -18.43 -19.99 -1.41
N LEU A 132 -18.66 -18.69 -1.65
CA LEU A 132 -20.01 -18.13 -1.73
C LEU A 132 -20.78 -18.63 -2.94
N ASP A 133 -20.11 -18.69 -4.09
CA ASP A 133 -20.69 -19.24 -5.32
C ASP A 133 -21.02 -20.73 -5.16
N THR A 134 -20.17 -21.49 -4.48
CA THR A 134 -20.39 -22.92 -4.24
C THR A 134 -21.51 -23.21 -3.22
N ILE A 135 -21.64 -22.38 -2.18
CA ILE A 135 -22.61 -22.58 -1.09
C ILE A 135 -23.96 -21.98 -1.44
N PHE A 136 -23.98 -20.83 -2.13
CA PHE A 136 -25.17 -20.04 -2.39
C PHE A 136 -25.31 -19.76 -3.89
N HIS A 137 -25.93 -20.68 -4.64
CA HIS A 137 -26.23 -20.46 -6.05
C HIS A 137 -27.46 -19.54 -6.21
N VAL A 138 -27.30 -18.24 -5.94
CA VAL A 138 -28.35 -17.23 -6.13
C VAL A 138 -28.24 -16.55 -7.50
N THR A 139 -27.03 -16.43 -8.05
CA THR A 139 -26.77 -15.76 -9.33
C THR A 139 -25.57 -16.39 -10.04
N ASP A 140 -25.51 -16.27 -11.37
CA ASP A 140 -24.30 -16.61 -12.14
C ASP A 140 -23.20 -15.57 -11.86
N LEU A 141 -22.14 -16.00 -11.17
CA LEU A 141 -21.01 -15.16 -10.81
C LEU A 141 -20.30 -14.59 -12.04
N LYS A 142 -20.19 -15.37 -13.12
CA LYS A 142 -19.55 -14.90 -14.36
C LYS A 142 -20.30 -13.71 -14.95
N SER A 143 -21.60 -13.86 -15.17
CA SER A 143 -22.44 -12.78 -15.66
C SER A 143 -22.39 -11.57 -14.73
N LEU A 144 -22.37 -11.77 -13.41
CA LEU A 144 -22.29 -10.66 -12.46
C LEU A 144 -20.99 -9.85 -12.60
N LEU A 145 -19.86 -10.52 -12.77
CA LEU A 145 -18.55 -9.89 -12.92
C LEU A 145 -18.38 -9.17 -14.26
N GLU A 146 -19.07 -9.61 -15.32
CA GLU A 146 -19.02 -9.00 -16.65
C GLU A 146 -19.98 -7.82 -16.82
N ASP A 147 -21.01 -7.68 -15.96
CA ASP A 147 -22.08 -6.70 -16.18
C ASP A 147 -21.64 -5.24 -16.00
N LYS A 148 -22.28 -4.29 -16.69
CA LYS A 148 -22.05 -2.86 -16.44
C LYS A 148 -22.70 -2.38 -15.13
N ALA A 149 -23.75 -3.05 -14.67
CA ALA A 149 -24.48 -2.78 -13.43
C ALA A 149 -24.69 -4.08 -12.62
N PRO A 150 -23.64 -4.61 -11.96
CA PRO A 150 -23.71 -5.88 -11.21
C PRO A 150 -24.88 -5.96 -10.23
N PHE A 151 -25.11 -4.89 -9.45
CA PHE A 151 -26.21 -4.86 -8.48
C PHE A 151 -27.58 -4.98 -9.14
N ALA A 152 -27.81 -4.27 -10.26
CA ALA A 152 -29.06 -4.35 -11.00
C ALA A 152 -29.31 -5.76 -11.57
N ARG A 153 -28.26 -6.42 -12.11
CA ARG A 153 -28.34 -7.81 -12.57
C ARG A 153 -28.71 -8.75 -11.42
N PHE A 154 -28.02 -8.63 -10.28
CA PHE A 154 -28.32 -9.43 -9.10
C PHE A 154 -29.77 -9.22 -8.61
N LEU A 155 -30.21 -7.97 -8.49
CA LEU A 155 -31.57 -7.65 -8.03
C LEU A 155 -32.65 -8.23 -8.96
N LYS A 156 -32.42 -8.21 -10.29
CA LYS A 156 -33.31 -8.88 -11.26
C LYS A 156 -33.33 -10.39 -11.08
N GLY A 157 -32.18 -11.00 -10.80
CA GLY A 157 -32.08 -12.43 -10.49
C GLY A 157 -32.80 -12.80 -9.19
N LEU A 158 -32.78 -11.90 -8.21
CA LEU A 158 -33.49 -12.06 -6.94
C LEU A 158 -35.01 -11.94 -7.10
N CYS A 159 -35.48 -11.05 -7.99
CA CYS A 159 -36.90 -10.81 -8.28
C CYS A 159 -37.48 -11.84 -9.25
N VAL A 160 -37.58 -13.11 -8.83
CA VAL A 160 -38.03 -14.23 -9.68
C VAL A 160 -39.45 -14.08 -10.21
N ARG A 161 -40.33 -13.31 -9.55
CA ARG A 161 -41.70 -13.00 -10.01
C ARG A 161 -41.79 -11.69 -10.79
N GLY A 162 -40.65 -11.07 -11.12
CA GLY A 162 -40.57 -9.86 -11.93
C GLY A 162 -41.38 -8.69 -11.36
N ALA A 163 -42.36 -8.19 -12.13
CA ALA A 163 -43.14 -7.01 -11.76
C ALA A 163 -43.89 -7.13 -10.42
N ALA A 164 -44.28 -8.35 -10.03
CA ALA A 164 -44.92 -8.58 -8.74
C ALA A 164 -43.96 -8.33 -7.56
N ASP A 165 -42.71 -8.80 -7.66
CA ASP A 165 -41.67 -8.56 -6.68
C ASP A 165 -41.27 -7.08 -6.63
N HIS A 166 -41.18 -6.43 -7.80
CA HIS A 166 -40.92 -4.99 -7.85
C HIS A 166 -42.00 -4.20 -7.11
N ARG A 167 -43.27 -4.56 -7.30
CA ARG A 167 -44.41 -3.95 -6.60
C ARG A 167 -44.32 -4.12 -5.10
N LEU A 168 -44.01 -5.33 -4.64
CA LEU A 168 -43.82 -5.59 -3.22
C LEU A 168 -42.71 -4.72 -2.63
N ILE A 169 -41.57 -4.60 -3.32
CA ILE A 169 -40.44 -3.80 -2.85
C ILE A 169 -40.82 -2.32 -2.70
N TRP A 170 -41.38 -1.69 -3.74
CA TRP A 170 -41.69 -0.26 -3.65
C TRP A 170 -42.88 0.02 -2.72
N SER A 171 -43.88 -0.87 -2.64
CA SER A 171 -45.02 -0.70 -1.72
C SER A 171 -44.57 -0.79 -0.27
N PHE A 172 -43.74 -1.79 0.05
CA PHE A 172 -43.18 -1.97 1.39
C PHE A 172 -42.36 -0.74 1.83
N ARG A 173 -41.51 -0.21 0.94
CA ARG A 173 -40.71 0.97 1.23
C ARG A 173 -41.54 2.24 1.39
N ALA A 174 -42.57 2.41 0.57
CA ALA A 174 -43.50 3.53 0.67
C ALA A 174 -44.22 3.54 2.02
N GLU A 175 -44.71 2.38 2.45
CA GLU A 175 -45.37 2.20 3.76
C GLU A 175 -44.40 2.41 4.93
N ARG A 176 -43.22 1.77 4.89
CA ARG A 176 -42.26 1.79 6.00
C ARG A 176 -41.69 3.17 6.30
N HIS A 177 -41.41 3.94 5.25
CA HIS A 177 -40.71 5.22 5.35
C HIS A 177 -41.63 6.42 5.11
N GLU A 178 -42.94 6.19 4.95
CA GLU A 178 -43.94 7.23 4.63
C GLU A 178 -43.55 8.05 3.39
N ILE A 179 -42.99 7.38 2.38
CA ILE A 179 -42.57 7.99 1.11
C ILE A 179 -43.66 7.75 0.07
N ASP A 180 -43.89 8.74 -0.80
CA ASP A 180 -44.78 8.58 -1.94
C ASP A 180 -44.42 7.34 -2.79
N SER A 181 -45.45 6.56 -3.12
CA SER A 181 -45.33 5.30 -3.84
C SER A 181 -44.69 5.45 -5.22
N GLU A 182 -44.99 6.52 -5.95
CA GLU A 182 -44.43 6.79 -7.29
C GLU A 182 -42.93 7.09 -7.17
N ASN A 183 -42.52 7.81 -6.12
CA ASN A 183 -41.10 8.07 -5.82
C ASN A 183 -40.34 6.78 -5.47
N CYS A 184 -40.94 5.88 -4.70
CA CYS A 184 -40.35 4.57 -4.41
C CYS A 184 -40.24 3.71 -5.67
N GLU A 185 -41.24 3.73 -6.54
CA GLU A 185 -41.20 3.02 -7.83
C GLU A 185 -40.09 3.57 -8.73
N GLN A 186 -39.99 4.90 -8.86
CA GLN A 186 -38.95 5.55 -9.66
C GLN A 186 -37.55 5.21 -9.14
N THR A 187 -37.35 5.27 -7.82
CA THR A 187 -36.09 4.89 -7.17
C THR A 187 -35.72 3.43 -7.48
N LEU A 188 -36.70 2.50 -7.41
CA LEU A 188 -36.46 1.10 -7.72
C LEU A 188 -36.12 0.91 -9.21
N ARG A 189 -36.77 1.63 -10.12
CA ARG A 189 -36.44 1.62 -11.55
C ARG A 189 -35.01 2.07 -11.81
N GLU A 190 -34.52 3.07 -11.08
CA GLU A 190 -33.12 3.51 -11.18
C GLU A 190 -32.14 2.43 -10.73
N TRP A 191 -32.45 1.71 -9.65
CA TRP A 191 -31.62 0.59 -9.17
C TRP A 191 -31.60 -0.59 -10.13
N LEU A 192 -32.72 -0.86 -10.81
CA LEU A 192 -32.85 -1.96 -11.77
C LEU A 192 -32.24 -1.66 -13.14
N ASN A 193 -32.07 -0.39 -13.51
CA ASN A 193 -31.65 -0.01 -14.87
C ASN A 193 -30.33 0.77 -14.94
N GLY A 194 -29.80 1.22 -13.81
CA GLY A 194 -28.62 2.07 -13.75
C GLY A 194 -27.44 1.47 -12.98
N ALA A 195 -26.38 2.26 -12.87
CA ALA A 195 -25.21 1.98 -12.03
C ALA A 195 -25.42 2.39 -10.56
N TYR A 196 -26.60 2.90 -10.21
CA TYR A 196 -26.89 3.34 -8.85
C TYR A 196 -26.90 2.14 -7.89
N VAL A 197 -26.21 2.28 -6.77
CA VAL A 197 -26.09 1.24 -5.74
C VAL A 197 -26.79 1.72 -4.46
N PRO A 198 -27.85 1.03 -4.00
CA PRO A 198 -28.56 1.41 -2.78
C PRO A 198 -27.68 1.34 -1.51
N SER A 199 -28.10 2.05 -0.46
CA SER A 199 -27.56 1.91 0.89
C SER A 199 -27.81 0.49 1.43
N LEU A 200 -27.06 0.08 2.45
CA LEU A 200 -27.24 -1.25 3.05
C LEU A 200 -28.63 -1.38 3.70
N GLU A 201 -29.14 -0.29 4.27
CA GLU A 201 -30.49 -0.18 4.81
C GLU A 201 -31.56 -0.39 3.74
N SER A 202 -31.49 0.31 2.61
CA SER A 202 -32.39 0.09 1.47
C SER A 202 -32.33 -1.34 0.94
N CYS A 203 -31.17 -2.01 1.07
CA CYS A 203 -31.07 -3.42 0.69
C CYS A 203 -31.73 -4.35 1.71
N ASN A 204 -31.72 -4.02 3.00
CA ASN A 204 -32.50 -4.74 4.00
C ASN A 204 -33.99 -4.62 3.71
N ASP A 205 -34.48 -3.43 3.33
CA ASP A 205 -35.88 -3.26 2.94
C ASP A 205 -36.27 -4.15 1.75
N ILE A 206 -35.39 -4.26 0.74
CA ILE A 206 -35.60 -5.16 -0.40
C ILE A 206 -35.72 -6.60 0.09
N LEU A 207 -34.78 -7.07 0.92
CA LEU A 207 -34.80 -8.44 1.42
C LEU A 207 -36.01 -8.72 2.31
N GLU A 208 -36.44 -7.77 3.13
CA GLU A 208 -37.64 -7.88 3.96
C GLU A 208 -38.91 -7.93 3.11
N ALA A 209 -39.05 -7.05 2.11
CA ALA A 209 -40.18 -7.05 1.18
C ALA A 209 -40.31 -8.37 0.41
N LEU A 210 -39.17 -9.02 0.10
CA LEU A 210 -39.13 -10.32 -0.58
C LEU A 210 -39.25 -11.52 0.38
N GLY A 211 -39.35 -11.30 1.70
CA GLY A 211 -39.41 -12.37 2.69
C GLY A 211 -38.09 -13.13 2.87
N MET A 212 -36.96 -12.53 2.45
CA MET A 212 -35.61 -13.10 2.50
C MET A 212 -34.76 -12.52 3.63
N SER A 213 -35.39 -11.86 4.61
CA SER A 213 -34.72 -11.20 5.73
C SER A 213 -33.97 -12.17 6.65
N HIS A 214 -34.27 -13.46 6.62
CA HIS A 214 -33.56 -14.49 7.39
C HIS A 214 -32.56 -15.30 6.53
N ASP A 215 -32.53 -15.09 5.22
CA ASP A 215 -31.65 -15.82 4.31
C ASP A 215 -30.24 -15.22 4.33
N ALA A 216 -29.30 -15.96 4.93
CA ALA A 216 -27.92 -15.54 5.04
C ALA A 216 -27.21 -15.44 3.68
N GLY A 217 -27.56 -16.31 2.72
CA GLY A 217 -26.98 -16.33 1.38
C GLY A 217 -27.41 -15.12 0.56
N ALA A 218 -28.69 -14.79 0.57
CA ALA A 218 -29.23 -13.61 -0.09
C ALA A 218 -28.61 -12.32 0.47
N ARG A 219 -28.49 -12.22 1.81
CA ARG A 219 -27.79 -11.11 2.48
C ARG A 219 -26.34 -11.00 2.04
N GLN A 220 -25.62 -12.12 2.00
CA GLN A 220 -24.21 -12.10 1.60
C GLN A 220 -24.03 -11.71 0.14
N TRP A 221 -24.90 -12.17 -0.76
CA TRP A 221 -24.89 -11.78 -2.16
C TRP A 221 -25.28 -10.32 -2.39
N VAL A 222 -26.16 -9.74 -1.58
CA VAL A 222 -26.42 -8.29 -1.58
C VAL A 222 -25.12 -7.52 -1.34
N LEU A 223 -24.36 -7.89 -0.30
CA LEU A 223 -23.07 -7.24 0.00
C LEU A 223 -22.08 -7.38 -1.16
N VAL A 224 -21.96 -8.59 -1.72
CA VAL A 224 -21.09 -8.87 -2.86
C VAL A 224 -21.49 -8.03 -4.08
N ALA A 225 -22.77 -8.05 -4.47
CA ALA A 225 -23.25 -7.32 -5.63
C ALA A 225 -23.05 -5.79 -5.49
N ARG A 226 -23.22 -5.25 -4.27
CA ARG A 226 -22.93 -3.84 -3.99
C ARG A 226 -21.44 -3.51 -4.08
N LEU A 227 -20.58 -4.37 -3.55
CA LEU A 227 -19.13 -4.20 -3.66
C LEU A 227 -18.68 -4.27 -5.12
N LEU A 228 -19.16 -5.27 -5.88
CA LEU A 228 -18.87 -5.41 -7.31
C LEU A 228 -19.35 -4.21 -8.13
N ALA A 229 -20.53 -3.66 -7.82
CA ALA A 229 -21.02 -2.46 -8.49
C ALA A 229 -20.17 -1.21 -8.21
N LYS A 230 -19.42 -1.18 -7.10
CA LYS A 230 -18.45 -0.13 -6.76
C LYS A 230 -17.03 -0.45 -7.25
N THR A 231 -16.82 -1.60 -7.88
CA THR A 231 -15.53 -2.04 -8.43
C THR A 231 -15.56 -1.86 -9.95
N SER A 232 -14.49 -1.27 -10.50
CA SER A 232 -14.42 -0.98 -11.95
C SER A 232 -14.55 -2.27 -12.77
N LEU A 233 -15.01 -2.15 -14.02
CA LEU A 233 -15.11 -3.31 -14.91
C LEU A 233 -13.72 -3.95 -15.15
N GLU A 234 -12.66 -3.15 -15.22
CA GLU A 234 -11.29 -3.62 -15.38
C GLU A 234 -10.86 -4.48 -14.18
N HIS A 235 -11.07 -4.00 -12.97
CA HIS A 235 -10.79 -4.75 -11.74
C HIS A 235 -11.61 -6.04 -11.64
N ARG A 236 -12.89 -6.00 -12.04
CA ARG A 236 -13.74 -7.19 -12.08
C ARG A 236 -13.29 -8.23 -13.09
N LYS A 237 -12.70 -7.82 -14.23
CA LYS A 237 -12.08 -8.76 -15.18
C LYS A 237 -10.89 -9.50 -14.56
N HIS A 238 -10.08 -8.84 -13.72
CA HIS A 238 -9.03 -9.54 -12.98
C HIS A 238 -9.59 -10.58 -12.00
N ILE A 239 -10.67 -10.23 -11.27
CA ILE A 239 -11.37 -11.17 -10.39
C ILE A 239 -11.92 -12.35 -11.19
N LEU A 240 -12.58 -12.07 -12.32
CA LEU A 240 -13.14 -13.09 -13.21
C LEU A 240 -12.07 -14.05 -13.69
N ASN A 241 -10.92 -13.54 -14.13
CA ASN A 241 -9.81 -14.39 -14.57
C ASN A 241 -9.34 -15.34 -13.46
N ARG A 242 -9.33 -14.89 -12.20
CA ARG A 242 -8.96 -15.73 -11.04
C ARG A 242 -10.01 -16.78 -10.68
N VAL A 243 -11.29 -16.46 -10.89
CA VAL A 243 -12.41 -17.37 -10.60
C VAL A 243 -12.52 -18.45 -11.68
N MET A 244 -12.32 -18.08 -12.95
CA MET A 244 -12.57 -18.95 -14.10
C MET A 244 -11.38 -19.82 -14.50
N TYR A 245 -10.15 -19.38 -14.22
CA TYR A 245 -8.94 -20.06 -14.67
C TYR A 245 -8.06 -20.45 -13.49
N GLU A 246 -7.51 -21.67 -13.55
CA GLU A 246 -6.49 -22.09 -12.59
C GLU A 246 -5.25 -21.20 -12.71
N PRO A 247 -4.72 -20.68 -11.60
CA PRO A 247 -3.49 -19.89 -11.63
C PRO A 247 -2.34 -20.73 -12.18
N THR A 248 -1.64 -20.22 -13.19
CA THR A 248 -0.45 -20.86 -13.77
C THR A 248 0.76 -20.82 -12.83
N ALA A 249 0.71 -19.97 -11.80
CA ALA A 249 1.76 -19.80 -10.79
C ALA A 249 1.13 -19.30 -9.47
N PRO A 250 1.80 -19.48 -8.32
CA PRO A 250 1.40 -18.84 -7.06
C PRO A 250 1.25 -17.32 -7.18
N VAL A 251 0.35 -16.73 -6.39
CA VAL A 251 0.05 -15.28 -6.43
C VAL A 251 1.30 -14.42 -6.16
N THR A 252 2.18 -14.86 -5.27
CA THR A 252 3.45 -14.19 -4.96
C THR A 252 4.39 -14.15 -6.15
N GLU A 253 4.52 -15.25 -6.89
CA GLU A 253 5.35 -15.35 -8.07
C GLU A 253 4.85 -14.40 -9.16
N GLN A 254 3.53 -14.44 -9.44
CA GLN A 254 2.91 -13.52 -10.39
C GLN A 254 3.09 -12.05 -9.99
N PHE A 255 2.97 -11.74 -8.70
CA PHE A 255 3.24 -10.40 -8.18
C PHE A 255 4.67 -9.95 -8.49
N HIS A 256 5.68 -10.79 -8.24
CA HIS A 256 7.07 -10.44 -8.51
C HIS A 256 7.39 -10.32 -9.99
N GLU A 257 6.82 -11.19 -10.83
CA GLU A 257 6.99 -11.15 -12.29
C GLU A 257 6.39 -9.88 -12.90
N ILE A 258 5.11 -9.60 -12.60
CA ILE A 258 4.43 -8.41 -13.09
C ILE A 258 5.14 -7.14 -12.59
N ARG A 259 5.50 -7.09 -11.31
CA ARG A 259 6.30 -5.99 -10.75
C ARG A 259 7.60 -5.77 -11.53
N LYS A 260 8.33 -6.85 -11.85
CA LYS A 260 9.58 -6.77 -12.61
C LYS A 260 9.33 -6.23 -14.02
N ALA A 261 8.27 -6.69 -14.69
CA ALA A 261 7.91 -6.23 -16.03
C ALA A 261 7.52 -4.74 -16.05
N VAL A 262 6.67 -4.31 -15.11
CA VAL A 262 6.27 -2.89 -14.97
C VAL A 262 7.48 -2.02 -14.62
N GLY A 263 8.32 -2.45 -13.68
CA GLY A 263 9.56 -1.75 -13.31
C GLY A 263 10.55 -1.64 -14.47
N TRP A 264 10.69 -2.70 -15.28
CA TRP A 264 11.51 -2.67 -16.50
C TRP A 264 10.96 -1.66 -17.50
N HIS A 265 9.65 -1.68 -17.76
CA HIS A 265 9.01 -0.76 -18.69
C HIS A 265 9.16 0.71 -18.25
N ALA A 266 8.91 1.00 -16.97
CA ALA A 266 9.17 2.31 -16.37
C ALA A 266 10.64 2.72 -16.55
N GLY A 267 11.57 1.80 -16.27
CA GLY A 267 13.01 1.98 -16.49
C GLY A 267 13.37 2.31 -17.94
N THR A 268 12.82 1.61 -18.93
CA THR A 268 13.16 1.82 -20.36
C THR A 268 12.78 3.20 -20.89
N LYS A 269 11.74 3.82 -20.32
CA LYS A 269 11.33 5.19 -20.68
C LYS A 269 12.30 6.26 -20.16
N LEU A 270 13.15 5.88 -19.22
CA LEU A 270 14.10 6.76 -18.56
C LEU A 270 15.47 6.55 -19.22
N ASN A 271 16.18 7.65 -19.51
CA ASN A 271 17.55 7.62 -20.06
C ASN A 271 18.58 7.25 -18.97
N ILE A 272 18.33 6.18 -18.24
CA ILE A 272 19.19 5.71 -17.16
C ILE A 272 20.48 5.14 -17.81
N GLY A 273 21.66 5.61 -17.42
CA GLY A 273 22.94 5.11 -17.97
C GLY A 273 23.22 3.64 -17.59
N ALA A 274 24.44 3.14 -17.81
CA ALA A 274 24.83 1.75 -17.50
C ALA A 274 24.77 1.35 -16.01
N ASP A 275 24.47 2.29 -15.12
CA ASP A 275 24.43 2.14 -13.67
C ASP A 275 23.01 1.80 -13.13
N ARG A 276 22.11 1.31 -13.99
CA ARG A 276 20.67 1.17 -13.69
C ARG A 276 20.35 0.20 -12.54
N PRO A 277 19.33 0.51 -11.71
CA PRO A 277 19.02 1.86 -11.25
C PRO A 277 20.07 2.35 -10.24
N PHE A 278 20.59 1.42 -9.42
CA PHE A 278 21.65 1.66 -8.43
C PHE A 278 22.58 0.46 -8.23
N GLY A 279 22.52 -0.58 -9.09
CA GLY A 279 23.14 -1.89 -8.81
C GLY A 279 24.61 -1.82 -8.42
N LYS A 280 25.43 -1.16 -9.25
CA LYS A 280 26.86 -0.96 -8.96
C LYS A 280 27.13 -0.08 -7.72
N ILE A 281 26.29 0.93 -7.49
CA ILE A 281 26.41 1.81 -6.31
C ILE A 281 26.09 1.01 -5.04
N ARG A 282 25.02 0.21 -5.06
CA ARG A 282 24.62 -0.67 -3.96
C ARG A 282 25.67 -1.73 -3.68
N GLU A 283 26.23 -2.35 -4.72
CA GLU A 283 27.34 -3.29 -4.57
C GLU A 283 28.53 -2.62 -3.87
N ALA A 284 28.96 -1.44 -4.34
CA ALA A 284 30.09 -0.73 -3.72
C ALA A 284 29.82 -0.28 -2.27
N LEU A 285 28.60 0.14 -1.94
CA LEU A 285 28.23 0.67 -0.62
C LEU A 285 27.86 -0.40 0.42
N TYR A 286 27.31 -1.54 -0.01
CA TYR A 286 26.80 -2.57 0.90
C TYR A 286 27.67 -3.81 0.99
N ARG A 287 28.51 -4.10 -0.02
CA ARG A 287 29.34 -5.32 -0.01
C ARG A 287 30.76 -5.05 0.50
N PRO A 288 31.24 -5.77 1.55
CA PRO A 288 32.62 -5.67 2.06
C PRO A 288 33.69 -6.15 1.08
N ASP A 289 33.35 -7.11 0.23
CA ASP A 289 34.27 -7.80 -0.67
C ASP A 289 34.56 -7.05 -1.98
N VAL A 290 33.83 -5.98 -2.28
CA VAL A 290 34.00 -5.20 -3.51
C VAL A 290 35.02 -4.09 -3.28
N PRO A 291 36.10 -3.99 -4.09
CA PRO A 291 37.04 -2.87 -4.01
C PRO A 291 36.35 -1.53 -4.19
N ARG A 292 36.72 -0.55 -3.36
CA ARG A 292 36.01 0.71 -3.21
C ARG A 292 36.88 1.90 -3.59
N ASP A 293 36.45 2.67 -4.58
CA ASP A 293 36.98 4.00 -4.84
C ASP A 293 35.93 5.06 -4.46
N PRO A 294 36.17 5.86 -3.40
CA PRO A 294 35.22 6.87 -2.97
C PRO A 294 34.96 7.93 -4.06
N PHE A 295 35.94 8.27 -4.90
CA PHE A 295 35.76 9.25 -5.97
C PHE A 295 34.80 8.72 -7.05
N LEU A 296 34.99 7.47 -7.47
CA LEU A 296 34.12 6.82 -8.44
C LEU A 296 32.69 6.72 -7.92
N ILE A 297 32.51 6.37 -6.64
CA ILE A 297 31.18 6.25 -6.02
C ILE A 297 30.50 7.62 -5.94
N GLU A 298 31.23 8.67 -5.55
CA GLU A 298 30.71 10.04 -5.52
C GLU A 298 30.30 10.53 -6.91
N GLU A 299 31.13 10.28 -7.94
CA GLU A 299 30.80 10.58 -9.33
C GLU A 299 29.54 9.84 -9.77
N MET A 300 29.43 8.55 -9.47
CA MET A 300 28.24 7.74 -9.77
C MET A 300 26.99 8.31 -9.10
N LEU A 301 27.05 8.67 -7.82
CA LEU A 301 25.94 9.26 -7.08
C LEU A 301 25.50 10.61 -7.67
N GLU A 302 26.44 11.46 -8.06
CA GLU A 302 26.14 12.77 -8.65
C GLU A 302 25.53 12.63 -10.05
N ARG A 303 26.04 11.70 -10.88
CA ARG A 303 25.42 11.38 -12.18
C ARG A 303 23.99 10.88 -12.04
N GLN A 304 23.70 10.06 -11.02
CA GLN A 304 22.32 9.62 -10.78
C GLN A 304 21.41 10.78 -10.37
N ARG A 305 21.91 11.76 -9.60
CA ARG A 305 21.10 12.94 -9.24
C ARG A 305 20.59 13.69 -10.47
N VAL A 306 21.45 13.91 -11.46
CA VAL A 306 21.12 14.62 -12.71
C VAL A 306 20.22 13.77 -13.61
N THR A 307 20.52 12.47 -13.74
CA THR A 307 19.80 11.57 -14.64
C THR A 307 18.33 11.37 -14.23
N TRP A 308 18.03 11.49 -12.94
CA TRP A 308 16.72 11.18 -12.37
C TRP A 308 15.90 12.40 -11.96
N GLU A 309 16.41 13.62 -12.20
CA GLU A 309 15.70 14.87 -11.90
C GLU A 309 14.24 14.89 -12.41
N PRO A 310 13.88 14.35 -13.61
CA PRO A 310 12.51 14.31 -14.10
C PRO A 310 11.53 13.42 -13.30
N ILE A 311 12.04 12.48 -12.50
CA ILE A 311 11.25 11.59 -11.62
C ILE A 311 11.83 11.57 -10.19
N ALA A 312 12.43 12.69 -9.80
CA ALA A 312 13.13 12.81 -8.53
C ALA A 312 12.21 12.50 -7.35
N ASP A 313 10.92 12.83 -7.44
CA ASP A 313 9.98 12.58 -6.35
C ASP A 313 9.87 11.08 -5.97
N GLN A 314 10.08 10.16 -6.93
CA GLN A 314 10.03 8.73 -6.68
C GLN A 314 11.35 8.15 -6.20
N THR A 315 12.50 8.70 -6.60
CA THR A 315 13.83 8.08 -6.39
C THR A 315 14.78 8.89 -5.52
N ARG A 316 14.44 10.15 -5.22
CA ARG A 316 15.23 11.03 -4.36
C ARG A 316 15.47 10.43 -2.99
N HIS A 317 14.48 9.73 -2.43
CA HIS A 317 14.68 9.07 -1.15
C HIS A 317 15.81 8.03 -1.22
N THR A 318 15.88 7.21 -2.28
CA THR A 318 16.92 6.19 -2.46
C THR A 318 18.28 6.84 -2.64
N LEU A 319 18.36 7.90 -3.43
CA LEU A 319 19.59 8.67 -3.58
C LEU A 319 20.09 9.23 -2.24
N GLU A 320 19.21 9.80 -1.43
CA GLU A 320 19.56 10.33 -0.11
C GLU A 320 19.98 9.19 0.87
N TRP A 321 19.38 8.00 0.79
CA TRP A 321 19.84 6.81 1.53
C TRP A 321 21.26 6.40 1.11
N LEU A 322 21.53 6.31 -0.19
CA LEU A 322 22.86 5.93 -0.70
C LEU A 322 23.92 6.99 -0.36
N TRP A 323 23.58 8.28 -0.46
CA TRP A 323 24.44 9.38 -0.04
C TRP A 323 24.75 9.34 1.45
N GLY A 324 23.75 9.07 2.30
CA GLY A 324 23.99 8.90 3.73
C GLY A 324 24.96 7.76 4.03
N ARG A 325 24.80 6.60 3.38
CA ARG A 325 25.71 5.46 3.55
C ARG A 325 27.12 5.79 3.07
N TYR A 326 27.25 6.45 1.92
CA TYR A 326 28.55 6.95 1.44
C TYR A 326 29.24 7.84 2.48
N LEU A 327 28.50 8.76 3.11
CA LEU A 327 29.05 9.67 4.12
C LEU A 327 29.43 8.94 5.42
N VAL A 328 28.66 7.92 5.83
CA VAL A 328 29.04 7.04 6.95
C VAL A 328 30.38 6.37 6.69
N LEU A 329 30.55 5.76 5.52
CA LEU A 329 31.80 5.09 5.16
C LEU A 329 32.99 6.07 5.04
N ASN A 330 32.74 7.37 4.91
CA ASN A 330 33.73 8.45 4.97
C ASN A 330 33.90 9.07 6.37
N ALA A 331 33.33 8.46 7.42
CA ALA A 331 33.32 8.97 8.79
C ALA A 331 32.67 10.37 8.96
N ARG A 332 31.82 10.81 8.02
CA ARG A 332 31.09 12.08 8.05
C ARG A 332 29.69 11.90 8.64
N HIS A 333 29.66 11.46 9.90
CA HIS A 333 28.45 10.98 10.60
C HIS A 333 27.32 12.02 10.72
N GLY A 334 27.63 13.29 10.99
CA GLY A 334 26.61 14.33 11.12
C GLY A 334 25.87 14.59 9.80
N GLU A 335 26.62 14.70 8.71
CA GLU A 335 26.08 14.91 7.36
C GLU A 335 25.32 13.68 6.87
N ALA A 336 25.80 12.48 7.18
CA ALA A 336 25.09 11.23 6.91
C ALA A 336 23.71 11.22 7.56
N PHE A 337 23.61 11.64 8.83
CA PHE A 337 22.34 11.67 9.54
C PHE A 337 21.36 12.68 8.93
N GLU A 338 21.81 13.84 8.47
CA GLU A 338 20.96 14.80 7.75
C GLU A 338 20.42 14.21 6.44
N ARG A 339 21.25 13.48 5.70
CA ARG A 339 20.83 12.76 4.48
C ARG A 339 19.78 11.71 4.80
N TYR A 340 19.95 10.90 5.85
CA TYR A 340 18.95 9.93 6.28
C TYR A 340 17.63 10.57 6.72
N GLN A 341 17.68 11.70 7.41
CA GLN A 341 16.47 12.46 7.75
C GLN A 341 15.78 13.01 6.49
N SER A 342 16.54 13.47 5.50
CA SER A 342 16.01 13.88 4.19
C SER A 342 15.34 12.69 3.49
N ALA A 343 16.06 11.57 3.36
CA ALA A 343 15.59 10.33 2.74
C ALA A 343 14.27 9.85 3.34
N TYR A 344 14.17 9.87 4.67
CA TYR A 344 12.95 9.53 5.39
C TYR A 344 11.76 10.44 5.05
N LYS A 345 12.00 11.76 4.91
CA LYS A 345 10.95 12.72 4.55
C LYS A 345 10.45 12.51 3.12
N TRP A 346 11.34 12.20 2.19
CA TRP A 346 11.03 12.07 0.77
C TRP A 346 10.32 10.76 0.42
N GLY A 347 10.53 9.70 1.20
CA GLY A 347 9.85 8.43 0.95
C GLY A 347 10.61 7.26 1.52
N PHE A 348 10.41 6.94 2.79
CA PHE A 348 10.95 5.69 3.31
C PHE A 348 10.20 4.50 2.67
N GLY A 349 10.92 3.44 2.25
CA GLY A 349 10.35 2.10 2.00
C GLY A 349 9.92 1.63 0.64
N ARG A 350 10.33 2.34 -0.40
CA ARG A 350 10.27 1.77 -1.74
C ARG A 350 11.46 0.84 -2.01
N ASP A 351 12.45 0.82 -1.10
CA ASP A 351 13.71 0.11 -1.22
C ASP A 351 13.94 -0.85 -0.04
N ARG A 352 13.99 -2.15 -0.34
CA ARG A 352 14.24 -3.22 0.64
C ARG A 352 15.66 -3.17 1.20
N ASP A 353 16.63 -2.77 0.40
CA ASP A 353 18.05 -2.79 0.80
C ASP A 353 18.32 -1.78 1.91
N VAL A 354 17.59 -0.66 1.93
CA VAL A 354 17.67 0.34 3.00
C VAL A 354 17.28 -0.25 4.36
N VAL A 355 16.22 -1.05 4.40
CA VAL A 355 15.80 -1.74 5.63
C VAL A 355 16.90 -2.67 6.11
N ARG A 356 17.44 -3.47 5.19
CA ARG A 356 18.42 -4.50 5.50
C ARG A 356 19.77 -3.96 5.95
N TYR A 357 20.24 -2.86 5.36
CA TYR A 357 21.63 -2.41 5.53
C TYR A 357 21.76 -1.05 6.22
N VAL A 358 20.70 -0.24 6.27
CA VAL A 358 20.82 1.18 6.66
C VAL A 358 19.99 1.53 7.89
N VAL A 359 18.81 0.93 8.10
CA VAL A 359 17.93 1.35 9.21
C VAL A 359 18.57 1.16 10.59
N ASN A 360 19.19 0.00 10.85
CA ASN A 360 19.89 -0.26 12.12
C ASN A 360 21.09 0.68 12.31
N GLU A 361 21.82 0.96 11.23
CA GLU A 361 22.91 1.93 11.23
C GLU A 361 22.40 3.34 11.61
N VAL A 362 21.29 3.78 11.03
CA VAL A 362 20.70 5.10 11.33
C VAL A 362 20.21 5.16 12.77
N ALA A 363 19.63 4.07 13.29
CA ALA A 363 19.22 3.99 14.68
C ALA A 363 20.42 4.12 15.62
N ALA A 364 21.51 3.41 15.34
CA ALA A 364 22.74 3.48 16.13
C ALA A 364 23.39 4.87 16.06
N LEU A 365 23.46 5.46 14.87
CA LEU A 365 23.97 6.81 14.64
C LEU A 365 23.15 7.87 15.42
N ALA A 366 21.83 7.79 15.33
CA ALA A 366 20.93 8.68 16.05
C ALA A 366 21.12 8.58 17.57
N GLY A 367 21.23 7.36 18.11
CA GLY A 367 21.46 7.12 19.53
C GLY A 367 22.82 7.66 20.00
N LYS A 368 23.89 7.42 19.23
CA LYS A 368 25.23 7.97 19.51
C LYS A 368 25.27 9.50 19.49
N MET A 369 24.45 10.13 18.64
CA MET A 369 24.28 11.58 18.60
C MET A 369 23.33 12.12 19.69
N GLY A 370 22.79 11.27 20.57
CA GLY A 370 21.86 11.65 21.64
C GLY A 370 20.42 11.91 21.17
N ASN A 371 20.08 11.64 19.91
CA ASN A 371 18.74 11.82 19.35
C ASN A 371 17.88 10.56 19.56
N TRP A 372 17.55 10.27 20.80
CA TRP A 372 16.83 9.05 21.20
C TRP A 372 15.46 8.88 20.53
N ARG A 373 14.73 9.99 20.32
CA ARG A 373 13.45 9.94 19.61
C ARG A 373 13.60 9.46 18.17
N ALA A 374 14.70 9.83 17.50
CA ALA A 374 15.00 9.32 16.17
C ALA A 374 15.49 7.87 16.22
N ALA A 375 16.31 7.51 17.21
CA ALA A 375 16.78 6.14 17.40
C ALA A 375 15.62 5.15 17.60
N GLU A 376 14.70 5.45 18.54
CA GLU A 376 13.48 4.67 18.80
C GLU A 376 12.62 4.53 17.54
N LYS A 377 12.43 5.63 16.82
CA LYS A 377 11.67 5.64 15.56
C LYS A 377 12.28 4.72 14.48
N TYR A 378 13.60 4.72 14.30
CA TYR A 378 14.24 3.83 13.31
C TYR A 378 14.31 2.38 13.81
N LEU A 379 14.36 2.17 15.12
CA LEU A 379 14.28 0.83 15.70
C LEU A 379 12.88 0.21 15.55
N ASP A 380 11.82 1.00 15.74
CA ASP A 380 10.44 0.57 15.47
C ASP A 380 10.29 0.10 14.02
N ILE A 381 10.93 0.82 13.11
CA ILE A 381 10.99 0.45 11.69
C ILE A 381 11.71 -0.88 11.50
N ALA A 382 12.93 -1.05 12.04
CA ALA A 382 13.67 -2.31 11.92
C ALA A 382 12.86 -3.50 12.49
N SER A 383 12.18 -3.26 13.62
CA SER A 383 11.30 -4.23 14.27
C SER A 383 10.14 -4.68 13.38
N MET A 384 9.53 -3.76 12.63
CA MET A 384 8.46 -4.11 11.66
C MET A 384 8.94 -5.09 10.59
N TYR A 385 10.22 -5.08 10.25
CA TYR A 385 10.82 -5.97 9.27
C TYR A 385 11.47 -7.22 9.88
N GLY A 386 11.33 -7.44 11.20
CA GLY A 386 11.91 -8.58 11.89
C GLY A 386 13.42 -8.52 11.98
N GLN A 387 14.01 -7.32 11.94
CA GLN A 387 15.45 -7.09 11.95
C GLN A 387 15.95 -6.14 13.06
N PRO A 388 15.37 -6.07 14.29
CA PRO A 388 15.98 -5.25 15.32
C PRO A 388 17.27 -5.93 15.84
N ASP A 389 18.43 -5.38 15.48
CA ASP A 389 19.74 -5.82 15.97
C ASP A 389 20.04 -5.29 17.41
N TRP A 390 19.13 -4.48 17.94
CA TRP A 390 19.21 -3.81 19.24
C TRP A 390 17.83 -3.79 19.89
N ASP A 391 17.77 -3.96 21.21
CA ASP A 391 16.55 -4.02 22.00
C ASP A 391 16.07 -2.65 22.50
N GLY A 392 16.80 -1.58 22.16
CA GLY A 392 16.52 -0.22 22.64
C GLY A 392 17.19 0.11 23.97
N ASN A 393 18.01 -0.79 24.55
CA ASN A 393 18.75 -0.51 25.78
C ASN A 393 19.81 0.56 25.54
N ARG A 394 19.60 1.75 26.11
CA ARG A 394 20.46 2.94 25.95
C ARG A 394 21.87 2.73 26.46
N GLU A 395 22.07 1.87 27.46
CA GLU A 395 23.39 1.59 28.02
C GLU A 395 24.29 0.85 27.03
N LEU A 396 23.68 0.12 26.08
CA LEU A 396 24.36 -0.68 25.05
C LEU A 396 24.49 0.06 23.71
N ILE A 397 24.20 1.36 23.65
CA ILE A 397 24.22 2.11 22.39
C ILE A 397 25.61 2.16 21.77
N SER A 398 26.66 2.26 22.59
CA SER A 398 28.05 2.28 22.11
C SER A 398 28.39 0.96 21.44
N ASP A 399 28.08 -0.16 22.09
CA ASP A 399 28.31 -1.51 21.56
C ASP A 399 27.47 -1.78 20.31
N PHE A 400 26.23 -1.26 20.27
CA PHE A 400 25.40 -1.33 19.07
C PHE A 400 25.98 -0.51 17.92
N PHE A 401 26.44 0.70 18.18
CA PHE A 401 27.11 1.53 17.18
C PHE A 401 28.36 0.84 16.62
N ASP A 402 29.24 0.34 17.48
CA ASP A 402 30.50 -0.26 17.02
C ASP A 402 30.26 -1.53 16.18
N ARG A 403 29.18 -2.29 16.45
CA ARG A 403 28.75 -3.41 15.61
C ARG A 403 28.26 -3.00 14.22
N GLN A 404 27.60 -1.84 14.10
CA GLN A 404 27.06 -1.34 12.83
C GLN A 404 28.13 -0.60 12.00
N PHE A 405 29.14 -0.04 12.66
CA PHE A 405 30.20 0.79 12.07
C PHE A 405 31.58 0.12 12.20
N LEU A 406 31.73 -1.07 11.58
CA LEU A 406 33.02 -1.76 11.55
C LEU A 406 34.07 -0.92 10.79
N PRO A 407 35.24 -0.59 11.40
CA PRO A 407 36.26 0.24 10.77
C PRO A 407 36.75 -0.27 9.41
N GLU A 408 36.71 -1.59 9.20
CA GLU A 408 37.08 -2.29 7.96
C GLU A 408 36.20 -1.92 6.76
N LEU A 409 35.03 -1.34 7.00
CA LEU A 409 34.13 -0.87 5.96
C LEU A 409 34.44 0.57 5.51
N HIS A 410 35.19 1.35 6.30
CA HIS A 410 35.45 2.77 6.01
C HIS A 410 36.40 2.94 4.81
N PHE A 411 36.13 3.93 3.96
CA PHE A 411 36.98 4.26 2.81
C PHE A 411 38.37 4.79 3.21
N PHE A 412 38.52 5.27 4.46
CA PHE A 412 39.75 5.89 4.96
C PHE A 412 40.27 5.20 6.22
N VAL A 413 41.45 4.60 6.12
CA VAL A 413 42.40 4.42 7.23
C VAL A 413 43.45 5.53 7.09
N GLY A 414 43.07 6.79 7.35
CA GLY A 414 43.95 7.96 7.22
C GLY A 414 43.27 9.25 7.68
N PRO A 415 44.02 10.31 8.06
CA PRO A 415 43.45 11.47 8.75
C PRO A 415 42.43 12.22 7.87
N PRO A 416 41.40 12.83 8.48
CA PRO A 416 40.32 13.52 7.76
C PRO A 416 40.89 14.69 6.95
N ARG A 417 40.50 14.79 5.68
CA ARG A 417 40.83 15.94 4.82
C ARG A 417 39.76 17.03 4.96
N PRO A 418 40.16 18.32 4.84
CA PRO A 418 39.24 19.44 5.00
C PRO A 418 38.18 19.49 3.86
N PRO A 419 37.02 20.11 4.10
CA PRO A 419 35.94 20.19 3.13
C PRO A 419 36.35 20.99 1.89
N LEU A 420 35.85 20.57 0.73
CA LEU A 420 35.98 21.31 -0.53
C LEU A 420 35.05 22.53 -0.51
N HIS A 421 35.56 23.65 0.03
CA HIS A 421 35.07 24.98 -0.32
C HIS A 421 36.19 25.74 -1.05
N GLY A 422 35.93 26.01 -2.32
CA GLY A 422 36.81 26.79 -3.17
C GLY A 422 36.34 26.72 -4.60
N ALA A 423 35.23 27.41 -4.91
CA ALA A 423 35.01 27.87 -6.26
C ALA A 423 36.25 28.69 -6.65
N ALA A 424 37.10 28.14 -7.50
CA ALA A 424 38.23 28.86 -8.05
C ALA A 424 37.66 30.02 -8.87
N THR A 425 37.86 31.23 -8.35
CA THR A 425 37.70 32.48 -9.07
C THR A 425 38.43 32.38 -10.40
N VAL A 426 37.69 32.57 -11.48
CA VAL A 426 38.20 32.76 -12.84
C VAL A 426 39.16 33.94 -12.83
N GLY A 427 40.46 33.67 -12.88
CA GLY A 427 41.50 34.67 -13.10
C GLY A 427 41.74 34.82 -14.60
N CYS A 428 41.44 36.00 -15.15
CA CYS A 428 41.82 36.40 -16.50
C CYS A 428 43.33 36.21 -16.72
N PRO A 429 43.77 35.69 -17.88
CA PRO A 429 45.18 35.74 -18.25
C PRO A 429 45.57 37.19 -18.66
N PRO A 430 46.79 37.65 -18.33
CA PRO A 430 47.28 38.97 -18.74
C PRO A 430 47.58 39.01 -20.25
N PRO A 431 47.59 40.20 -20.88
CA PRO A 431 47.74 40.34 -22.32
C PRO A 431 49.16 40.01 -22.77
N ALA A 432 49.27 39.30 -23.90
CA ALA A 432 50.53 38.99 -24.54
C ALA A 432 51.21 40.28 -25.02
N ALA A 433 52.41 40.54 -24.52
CA ALA A 433 53.30 41.56 -25.02
C ALA A 433 53.82 41.15 -26.41
N ALA A 434 53.85 42.13 -27.30
CA ALA A 434 54.33 42.02 -28.67
C ALA A 434 55.86 42.03 -28.76
N GLU A 435 56.32 41.65 -29.97
CA GLU A 435 57.59 41.97 -30.65
C GLU A 435 58.78 41.00 -30.52
N PRO A 436 59.66 40.92 -31.54
CA PRO A 436 59.73 41.73 -32.78
C PRO A 436 59.25 41.06 -34.07
#